data_AF-A0A7K8R8A5-F1
#
_entry.id   AF-A0A7K8R8A5-F1
#
_cell.length_a   1.000
_cell.length_b   1.000
_cell.length_c   1.000
_cell.angle_alpha   90.00
_cell.angle_beta   90.00
_cell.angle_gamma   90.00
#
_symmetry.space_group_name_H-M   'P 1'
#
loop_
_entity.id
_entity.type
_entity.pdbx_description
1 polymer ?
#
loop_
_entity_poly.entity_id
_entity_poly.type
_entity_poly.pdbx_seq_one_letter_code
_entity_poly.pdbx_strand_id
1 'polypeptide(L)'
;ALPQLLEMKSTDRKQTLLHYLVRVITEKYPELTGFHTELHFLDKAGTVSLDGVLQDVRGLQQGMELTRREFMRQDDSPVLKDFLKVNSEVMEKLQADSKTAKEAYESAVEYFGENPKTSPPTTFFPMFMRFIRAYKKAEQDIELWKKQEAAAKEAESSSPGSEQQPEVKLPIQKARRQQMDMIAELKKKQMVKEPLIYEGKDGAIEDIISDLRNNPYRRGDKVRGSAKKRAAGQGLQATPDIAL
;
A
#
# COMPACT_ATOMS: atom_id res chain seq x y z
N ALA A 1 -2.33 24.18 12.32
CA ALA A 1 -2.25 23.76 10.90
C ALA A 1 -2.44 22.25 10.78
N LEU A 2 -3.00 21.73 9.67
CA LEU A 2 -3.33 20.30 9.49
C LEU A 2 -2.17 19.32 9.82
N PRO A 3 -0.90 19.59 9.46
CA PRO A 3 0.20 18.67 9.77
C PRO A 3 0.43 18.47 11.27
N GLN A 4 0.16 19.49 12.10
CA GLN A 4 0.39 19.44 13.55
C GLN A 4 -0.54 18.46 14.27
N LEU A 5 -1.71 18.15 13.70
CA LEU A 5 -2.65 17.17 14.25
C LEU A 5 -2.06 15.75 14.30
N LEU A 6 -1.08 15.48 13.43
CA LEU A 6 -0.37 14.21 13.37
C LEU A 6 0.77 14.13 14.40
N GLU A 7 1.28 15.29 14.83
CA GLU A 7 2.45 15.38 15.70
C GLU A 7 2.08 15.37 17.18
N MET A 8 0.93 15.96 17.54
CA MET A 8 0.49 16.01 18.92
C MET A 8 -0.03 14.65 19.38
N LYS A 9 0.68 14.03 20.32
CA LYS A 9 0.37 12.71 20.87
C LYS A 9 -0.22 12.78 22.27
N SER A 10 -0.96 11.75 22.65
CA SER A 10 -1.36 11.51 24.04
C SER A 10 -0.15 11.30 24.95
N THR A 11 -0.34 11.44 26.27
CA THR A 11 0.71 11.24 27.29
C THR A 11 1.35 9.85 27.19
N ASP A 12 0.55 8.82 26.91
CA ASP A 12 1.00 7.44 26.72
C ASP A 12 1.57 7.16 25.32
N ARG A 13 1.60 8.18 24.44
CA ARG A 13 2.06 8.14 23.05
C ARG A 13 1.36 7.11 22.15
N LYS A 14 0.22 6.57 22.58
CA LYS A 14 -0.52 5.55 21.81
C LYS A 14 -1.37 6.12 20.69
N GLN A 15 -1.85 7.36 20.83
CA GLN A 15 -2.71 8.01 19.84
C GLN A 15 -2.33 9.47 19.62
N THR A 16 -2.77 10.04 18.50
CA THR A 16 -2.57 11.45 18.17
C THR A 16 -3.86 12.26 18.40
N LEU A 17 -3.78 13.59 18.39
CA LEU A 17 -4.97 14.44 18.38
C LEU A 17 -5.90 14.09 17.21
N LEU A 18 -5.33 13.72 16.04
CA LEU A 18 -6.14 13.28 14.90
C LEU A 18 -7.02 12.07 15.23
N HIS A 19 -6.52 11.09 15.99
CA HIS A 19 -7.36 9.95 16.40
C HIS A 19 -8.52 10.39 17.28
N TYR A 20 -8.25 11.32 18.22
CA TYR A 20 -9.31 11.88 19.05
C TYR A 20 -10.37 12.61 18.20
N LEU A 21 -9.94 13.43 17.25
CA LEU A 21 -10.85 14.14 16.34
C LEU A 21 -11.69 13.18 15.49
N VAL A 22 -11.09 12.11 14.96
CA VAL A 22 -11.82 11.07 14.22
C VAL A 22 -12.92 10.47 15.10
N ARG A 23 -12.64 10.11 16.37
CA ARG A 23 -13.66 9.58 17.29
C ARG A 23 -14.79 10.58 17.52
N VAL A 24 -14.44 11.85 17.79
CA VAL A 24 -15.43 12.92 17.99
C VAL A 24 -16.30 13.10 16.74
N ILE A 25 -15.70 13.09 15.55
CA ILE A 25 -16.44 13.18 14.28
C ILE A 25 -17.38 11.99 14.14
N THR A 26 -16.91 10.76 14.32
CA THR A 26 -17.77 9.56 14.21
C THR A 26 -18.92 9.56 15.22
N GLU A 27 -18.71 10.05 16.43
CA GLU A 27 -19.69 10.00 17.52
C GLU A 27 -20.65 11.20 17.56
N LYS A 28 -20.20 12.38 17.14
CA LYS A 28 -20.94 13.64 17.28
C LYS A 28 -21.33 14.30 15.95
N TYR A 29 -20.59 14.01 14.88
CA TYR A 29 -20.75 14.62 13.56
C TYR A 29 -20.62 13.56 12.44
N PRO A 30 -21.44 12.50 12.47
CA PRO A 30 -21.32 11.38 11.53
C PRO A 30 -21.49 11.79 10.06
N GLU A 31 -22.17 12.90 9.78
CA GLU A 31 -22.26 13.48 8.44
C GLU A 31 -20.90 13.89 7.86
N LEU A 32 -19.91 14.15 8.71
CA LEU A 32 -18.58 14.59 8.29
C LEU A 32 -17.60 13.43 8.05
N THR A 33 -17.93 12.17 8.38
CA THR A 33 -16.98 11.05 8.21
C THR A 33 -16.56 10.86 6.74
N GLY A 34 -17.44 11.24 5.81
CA GLY A 34 -17.22 11.14 4.38
C GLY A 34 -16.57 12.35 3.71
N PHE A 35 -16.20 13.43 4.43
CA PHE A 35 -15.79 14.70 3.80
C PHE A 35 -14.72 14.55 2.70
N HIS A 36 -13.82 13.58 2.88
CA HIS A 36 -12.71 13.34 1.97
C HIS A 36 -13.16 12.80 0.60
N THR A 37 -14.39 12.30 0.45
CA THR A 37 -14.95 11.87 -0.84
C THR A 37 -15.45 13.04 -1.67
N GLU A 38 -15.71 14.19 -1.05
CA GLU A 38 -16.13 15.41 -1.75
C GLU A 38 -14.94 16.14 -2.40
N LEU A 39 -13.73 15.83 -1.94
CA LEU A 39 -12.48 16.44 -2.39
C LEU A 39 -11.85 15.65 -3.55
N HIS A 40 -12.38 15.87 -4.74
CA HIS A 40 -11.96 15.19 -5.96
C HIS A 40 -10.67 15.77 -6.54
N PHE A 41 -9.92 14.94 -7.27
CA PHE A 41 -8.76 15.33 -8.09
C PHE A 41 -7.60 16.02 -7.36
N LEU A 42 -7.57 16.03 -6.02
CA LEU A 42 -6.49 16.64 -5.25
C LEU A 42 -5.10 16.08 -5.61
N ASP A 43 -5.04 14.79 -5.92
CA ASP A 43 -3.83 14.09 -6.37
C ASP A 43 -3.31 14.63 -7.70
N LYS A 44 -4.21 14.90 -8.65
CA LYS A 44 -3.87 15.47 -9.96
C LYS A 44 -3.59 16.96 -9.87
N ALA A 45 -4.41 17.71 -9.14
CA ALA A 45 -4.24 19.14 -8.98
C ALA A 45 -2.91 19.50 -8.31
N GLY A 46 -2.46 18.67 -7.36
CA GLY A 46 -1.17 18.82 -6.69
C GLY A 46 0.06 18.57 -7.56
N THR A 47 -0.08 18.15 -8.82
CA THR A 47 1.05 17.99 -9.76
C THR A 47 1.05 19.04 -10.87
N VAL A 48 0.01 19.87 -10.96
CA VAL A 48 -0.15 20.87 -12.02
C VAL A 48 0.69 22.11 -11.72
N SER A 49 1.46 22.55 -12.73
CA SER A 49 2.02 23.90 -12.76
C SER A 49 0.99 24.86 -13.38
N LEU A 50 0.23 25.56 -12.54
CA LEU A 50 -0.79 26.49 -13.02
C LEU A 50 -0.16 27.62 -13.86
N ASP A 51 0.97 28.17 -13.42
CA ASP A 51 1.68 29.21 -14.19
C ASP A 51 2.15 28.70 -15.56
N GLY A 52 2.62 27.46 -15.63
CA GLY A 52 3.00 26.82 -16.89
C GLY A 52 1.81 26.68 -17.83
N VAL A 53 0.68 26.16 -17.33
CA VAL A 53 -0.56 26.05 -18.12
C VAL A 53 -1.01 27.42 -18.64
N LEU A 54 -0.99 28.46 -17.80
CA LEU A 54 -1.37 29.81 -18.20
C LEU A 54 -0.40 30.41 -19.24
N GLN A 55 0.89 30.08 -19.16
CA GLN A 55 1.87 30.48 -20.16
C GLN A 55 1.62 29.80 -21.50
N ASP A 56 1.33 28.50 -21.50
CA ASP A 56 1.04 27.73 -22.71
C ASP A 56 -0.24 28.25 -23.39
N VAL A 57 -1.30 28.53 -22.62
CA VAL A 57 -2.55 29.13 -23.15
C VAL A 57 -2.29 30.49 -23.80
N ARG A 58 -1.45 31.35 -23.19
CA ARG A 58 -1.04 32.62 -23.81
C ARG A 58 -0.26 32.41 -25.11
N GLY A 59 0.63 31.43 -25.15
CA GLY A 59 1.38 31.06 -26.35
C GLY A 59 0.46 30.62 -27.48
N LEU A 60 -0.52 29.75 -27.19
CA LEU A 60 -1.54 29.32 -28.15
C LEU A 60 -2.39 30.48 -28.66
N GLN A 61 -2.80 31.39 -27.77
CA GLN A 61 -3.55 32.59 -28.15
C GLN A 61 -2.77 33.47 -29.14
N GLN A 62 -1.47 33.69 -28.86
CA GLN A 62 -0.60 34.45 -29.77
C GLN A 62 -0.45 33.75 -31.12
N GLY A 63 -0.26 32.43 -31.12
CA GLY A 63 -0.21 31.63 -32.35
C GLY A 63 -1.48 31.77 -33.18
N MET A 64 -2.65 31.71 -32.53
CA MET A 64 -3.94 31.86 -33.18
C MET A 64 -4.11 33.25 -33.82
N GLU A 65 -3.63 34.30 -33.14
CA GLU A 65 -3.67 35.67 -33.66
C GLU A 65 -2.74 35.86 -34.88
N LEU A 66 -1.57 35.21 -34.87
CA LEU A 66 -0.69 35.18 -36.03
C LEU A 66 -1.35 34.48 -37.22
N THR A 67 -2.03 33.36 -36.97
CA THR A 67 -2.79 32.64 -38.02
C THR A 67 -3.88 33.52 -38.63
N ARG A 68 -4.63 34.28 -37.81
CA ARG A 68 -5.64 35.23 -38.31
C ARG A 68 -5.01 36.32 -39.16
N ARG A 69 -3.88 36.87 -38.72
CA ARG A 69 -3.15 37.90 -39.47
C ARG A 69 -2.67 37.40 -40.83
N GLU A 70 -2.13 36.18 -40.89
CA GLU A 70 -1.69 35.61 -42.17
C GLU A 70 -2.87 35.30 -43.09
N PHE A 71 -3.99 34.81 -42.53
CA PHE A 71 -5.22 34.61 -43.32
C PHE A 71 -5.71 35.94 -43.92
N MET A 72 -5.73 37.03 -43.16
CA MET A 72 -6.08 38.37 -43.67
C MET A 72 -5.11 38.88 -44.77
N ARG A 73 -3.89 38.34 -44.84
CA ARG A 73 -2.89 38.71 -45.84
C ARG A 73 -2.97 37.86 -47.11
N GLN A 74 -3.48 36.64 -47.00
CA GLN A 74 -3.56 35.66 -48.09
C GLN A 74 -5.00 35.45 -48.63
N ASP A 75 -6.02 35.97 -47.93
CA ASP A 75 -7.49 36.06 -48.12
C ASP A 75 -8.26 34.82 -48.64
N ASP A 76 -7.61 33.96 -49.43
CA ASP A 76 -8.16 32.79 -50.13
C ASP A 76 -7.51 31.47 -49.71
N SER A 77 -6.82 31.39 -48.56
CA SER A 77 -6.28 30.12 -48.08
C SER A 77 -7.37 29.26 -47.43
N PRO A 78 -7.87 28.17 -48.08
CA PRO A 78 -8.92 27.33 -47.51
C PRO A 78 -8.45 26.61 -46.24
N VAL A 79 -7.16 26.27 -46.18
CA VAL A 79 -6.54 25.59 -45.03
C VAL A 79 -6.59 26.47 -43.78
N LEU A 80 -6.22 27.75 -43.91
CA LEU A 80 -6.26 28.68 -42.78
C LEU A 80 -7.69 28.98 -42.37
N LYS A 81 -8.60 29.14 -43.34
CA LYS A 81 -10.03 29.37 -43.07
C LYS A 81 -10.65 28.23 -42.27
N ASP A 82 -10.42 26.99 -42.68
CA ASP A 82 -10.96 25.80 -41.99
C ASP A 82 -10.32 25.62 -40.61
N PHE A 83 -9.00 25.82 -40.50
CA PHE A 83 -8.31 25.80 -39.21
C PHE A 83 -8.88 26.83 -38.23
N LEU A 84 -9.04 28.08 -38.68
CA LEU A 84 -9.58 29.16 -37.86
C LEU A 84 -11.03 28.88 -37.45
N LYS A 85 -11.84 28.36 -38.35
CA LYS A 85 -13.25 27.99 -38.09
C LYS A 85 -13.36 26.92 -37.00
N VAL A 86 -12.52 25.89 -37.05
CA VAL A 86 -12.56 24.77 -36.08
C VAL A 86 -12.00 25.18 -34.72
N ASN A 87 -10.91 25.94 -34.69
CA ASN A 87 -10.14 26.15 -33.46
C ASN A 87 -10.46 27.45 -32.72
N SER A 88 -11.16 28.42 -33.33
CA SER A 88 -11.45 29.69 -32.66
C SER A 88 -12.30 29.52 -31.40
N GLU A 89 -13.39 28.77 -31.47
CA GLU A 89 -14.25 28.51 -30.32
C GLU A 89 -13.53 27.67 -29.24
N VAL A 90 -12.73 26.69 -29.65
CA VAL A 90 -11.90 25.89 -28.73
C VAL A 90 -10.89 26.77 -27.99
N MET A 91 -10.24 27.71 -28.69
CA MET A 91 -9.28 28.65 -28.11
C MET A 91 -9.95 29.66 -27.16
N GLU A 92 -11.17 30.12 -27.48
CA GLU A 92 -11.95 30.99 -26.59
C GLU A 92 -12.37 30.26 -25.31
N LYS A 93 -12.88 29.03 -25.45
CA LYS A 93 -13.23 28.18 -24.31
C LYS A 93 -12.00 27.91 -23.42
N LEU A 94 -10.86 27.55 -24.01
CA LEU A 94 -9.64 27.29 -23.26
C LEU A 94 -9.17 28.52 -22.48
N GLN A 95 -9.29 29.72 -23.05
CA GLN A 95 -9.00 30.97 -22.33
C GLN A 95 -9.95 31.17 -21.15
N ALA A 96 -11.26 31.01 -21.36
CA ALA A 96 -12.25 31.14 -20.30
C ALA A 96 -11.99 30.14 -19.16
N ASP A 97 -11.80 28.86 -19.49
CA ASP A 97 -11.52 27.79 -18.52
C ASP A 97 -10.22 28.07 -17.76
N SER A 98 -9.17 28.56 -18.43
CA SER A 98 -7.90 28.89 -17.79
C SER A 98 -8.02 30.07 -16.80
N LYS A 99 -8.84 31.07 -17.14
CA LYS A 99 -9.13 32.21 -16.26
C LYS A 99 -9.93 31.74 -15.04
N THR A 100 -10.99 30.96 -15.24
CA THR A 100 -11.80 30.40 -14.16
C THR A 100 -10.96 29.50 -13.25
N ALA A 101 -10.08 28.66 -13.81
CA ALA A 101 -9.18 27.82 -13.02
C ALA A 101 -8.24 28.65 -12.14
N LYS A 102 -7.68 29.74 -12.68
CA LYS A 102 -6.84 30.67 -11.91
C LYS A 102 -7.61 31.33 -10.77
N GLU A 103 -8.77 31.91 -11.07
CA GLU A 103 -9.60 32.61 -10.08
C GLU A 103 -10.10 31.65 -8.98
N ALA A 104 -10.52 30.44 -9.36
CA ALA A 104 -10.94 29.41 -8.40
C ALA A 104 -9.78 28.98 -7.50
N TYR A 105 -8.57 28.83 -8.06
CA TYR A 105 -7.39 28.50 -7.28
C TYR A 105 -7.02 29.62 -6.30
N GLU A 106 -6.94 30.87 -6.77
CA GLU A 106 -6.63 32.02 -5.93
C GLU A 106 -7.65 32.18 -4.80
N SER A 107 -8.94 32.08 -5.12
CA SER A 107 -10.01 32.14 -4.13
C SER A 107 -9.91 31.03 -3.08
N ALA A 108 -9.60 29.80 -3.48
CA ALA A 108 -9.43 28.69 -2.55
C ALA A 108 -8.23 28.93 -1.60
N VAL A 109 -7.09 29.36 -2.13
CA VAL A 109 -5.89 29.61 -1.31
C VAL A 109 -6.12 30.77 -0.33
N GLU A 110 -6.75 31.85 -0.78
CA GLU A 110 -7.12 32.99 0.07
C GLU A 110 -8.13 32.60 1.14
N TYR A 111 -9.11 31.74 0.83
CA TYR A 111 -10.07 31.23 1.79
C TYR A 111 -9.40 30.48 2.95
N PHE A 112 -8.34 29.73 2.67
CA PHE A 112 -7.53 29.06 3.69
C PHE A 112 -6.49 29.98 4.36
N GLY A 113 -6.48 31.27 4.04
CA GLY A 113 -5.62 32.28 4.66
C GLY A 113 -4.17 32.28 4.15
N GLU A 114 -3.90 31.65 3.01
CA GLU A 114 -2.59 31.62 2.37
C GLU A 114 -2.50 32.66 1.24
N ASN A 115 -1.28 32.97 0.80
CA ASN A 115 -1.06 33.86 -0.33
C ASN A 115 -0.91 33.05 -1.63
N PRO A 116 -1.80 33.22 -2.63
CA PRO A 116 -1.73 32.48 -3.91
C PRO A 116 -0.41 32.63 -4.66
N LYS A 117 0.30 33.75 -4.46
CA LYS A 117 1.60 34.02 -5.12
C LYS A 117 2.75 33.20 -4.55
N THR A 118 2.62 32.72 -3.32
CA THR A 118 3.68 31.95 -2.62
C THR A 118 3.28 30.51 -2.35
N SER A 119 2.01 30.17 -2.57
CA SER A 119 1.47 28.83 -2.41
C SER A 119 0.97 28.33 -3.76
N PRO A 120 1.81 27.74 -4.62
CA PRO A 120 1.37 27.10 -5.86
C PRO A 120 0.61 25.77 -5.60
N PRO A 121 -0.13 25.23 -6.60
CA PRO A 121 -0.91 24.00 -6.42
C PRO A 121 -0.09 22.82 -5.90
N THR A 122 1.17 22.76 -6.31
CA THR A 122 2.17 21.74 -5.94
C THR A 122 2.60 21.79 -4.47
N THR A 123 2.30 22.87 -3.75
CA THR A 123 2.51 22.95 -2.29
C THR A 123 1.19 22.95 -1.54
N PHE A 124 0.16 23.58 -2.08
CA PHE A 124 -1.15 23.73 -1.44
C PHE A 124 -1.90 22.39 -1.32
N PHE A 125 -2.19 21.73 -2.44
CA PHE A 125 -3.01 20.51 -2.45
C PHE A 125 -2.38 19.31 -1.71
N PRO A 126 -1.04 19.09 -1.74
CA PRO A 126 -0.42 18.02 -0.98
C PRO A 126 -0.66 18.07 0.54
N MET A 127 -0.94 19.24 1.11
CA MET A 127 -1.30 19.37 2.52
C MET A 127 -2.60 18.63 2.84
N PHE A 128 -3.63 18.81 2.02
CA PHE A 128 -4.91 18.10 2.13
C PHE A 128 -4.73 16.60 1.89
N MET A 129 -3.94 16.22 0.88
CA MET A 129 -3.66 14.80 0.59
C MET A 129 -2.96 14.09 1.75
N ARG A 130 -2.00 14.77 2.41
CA ARG A 130 -1.35 14.24 3.62
C ARG A 130 -2.34 14.09 4.76
N PHE A 131 -3.19 15.10 4.96
CA PHE A 131 -4.22 15.07 6.00
C PHE A 131 -5.24 13.94 5.78
N ILE A 132 -5.82 13.82 4.58
CA ILE A 132 -6.79 12.76 4.24
C ILE A 132 -6.20 11.37 4.44
N ARG A 133 -4.95 11.14 4.00
CA ARG A 133 -4.27 9.86 4.23
C ARG A 133 -4.11 9.55 5.71
N ALA A 134 -3.73 10.55 6.51
CA ALA A 134 -3.62 10.38 7.95
C ALA A 134 -4.97 10.16 8.63
N TYR A 135 -6.01 10.84 8.17
CA TYR A 135 -7.39 10.69 8.66
C TYR A 135 -7.88 9.26 8.45
N LYS A 136 -7.77 8.74 7.21
CA LYS A 136 -8.15 7.35 6.89
C LYS A 136 -7.36 6.32 7.70
N LYS A 137 -6.07 6.58 7.92
CA LYS A 137 -5.24 5.72 8.76
C LYS A 137 -5.74 5.72 10.22
N ALA A 138 -6.05 6.89 10.77
CA ALA A 138 -6.58 6.99 12.11
C ALA A 138 -7.94 6.28 12.25
N GLU A 139 -8.82 6.33 11.24
CA GLU A 139 -10.05 5.53 11.21
C GLU A 139 -9.77 4.03 11.31
N GLN A 140 -8.83 3.52 10.51
CA GLN A 140 -8.42 2.12 10.52
C GLN A 140 -7.81 1.71 11.88
N ASP A 141 -6.94 2.54 12.44
CA ASP A 141 -6.30 2.30 13.73
C ASP A 141 -7.35 2.21 14.85
N ILE A 142 -8.34 3.11 14.85
CA ILE A 142 -9.46 3.10 15.81
C ILE A 142 -10.33 1.85 15.66
N GLU A 143 -10.65 1.44 14.43
CA GLU A 143 -11.45 0.22 14.20
C GLU A 143 -10.71 -1.03 14.67
N LEU A 144 -9.39 -1.10 14.43
CA LEU A 144 -8.54 -2.19 14.90
C LEU A 144 -8.51 -2.26 16.43
N TRP A 145 -8.35 -1.13 17.12
CA TRP A 145 -8.35 -1.09 18.59
C TRP A 145 -9.69 -1.54 19.17
N LYS A 146 -10.82 -1.14 18.55
CA LYS A 146 -12.15 -1.60 18.97
C LYS A 146 -12.29 -3.12 18.85
N LYS A 147 -11.81 -3.71 17.75
CA LYS A 147 -11.82 -5.18 17.55
C LYS A 147 -10.96 -5.92 18.56
N GLN A 148 -9.76 -5.39 18.86
CA GLN A 148 -8.86 -5.97 19.86
C GLN A 148 -9.45 -5.90 21.28
N GLU A 149 -10.06 -4.77 21.64
CA GLU A 149 -10.72 -4.60 22.94
C GLU A 149 -11.92 -5.55 23.10
N ALA A 150 -12.72 -5.74 22.04
CA ALA A 150 -13.83 -6.69 22.05
C ALA A 150 -13.34 -8.13 22.23
N ALA A 151 -12.31 -8.54 21.48
CA ALA A 151 -11.72 -9.88 21.60
C ALA A 151 -11.10 -10.16 22.98
N ALA A 152 -10.46 -9.15 23.59
CA ALA A 152 -9.93 -9.27 24.94
C ALA A 152 -11.04 -9.46 25.99
N LYS A 153 -12.14 -8.70 25.88
CA LYS A 153 -13.32 -8.84 26.75
C LYS A 153 -14.01 -10.20 26.59
N GLU A 154 -14.08 -10.74 25.37
CA GLU A 154 -14.59 -12.09 25.11
C GLU A 154 -13.67 -13.18 25.70
N ALA A 155 -12.35 -13.02 25.58
CA ALA A 155 -11.39 -13.94 26.19
C ALA A 155 -11.48 -13.94 27.73
N GLU A 156 -11.62 -12.77 28.36
CA GLU A 156 -11.79 -12.65 29.81
C GLU A 156 -13.13 -13.22 30.31
N SER A 157 -14.23 -13.01 29.58
CA SER A 157 -15.54 -13.57 29.93
C SER A 157 -15.67 -15.07 29.70
N SER A 158 -14.83 -15.66 28.83
CA SER A 158 -14.75 -17.12 28.61
C SER A 158 -13.89 -17.87 29.65
N SER A 159 -13.27 -17.17 30.61
CA SER A 159 -12.67 -17.76 31.82
C SER A 159 -13.55 -17.54 33.06
N PRO A 160 -14.60 -18.34 33.29
CA PRO A 160 -15.31 -18.28 34.54
C PRO A 160 -14.56 -19.07 35.63
N GLY A 161 -14.10 -18.34 36.66
CA GLY A 161 -14.18 -18.73 38.07
C GLY A 161 -13.52 -20.05 38.49
N SER A 162 -12.27 -19.95 38.96
CA SER A 162 -11.80 -20.85 40.03
C SER A 162 -11.55 -20.05 41.30
N GLU A 163 -12.60 -19.49 41.91
CA GLU A 163 -12.54 -19.11 43.31
C GLU A 163 -13.95 -18.99 43.90
N GLN A 164 -14.12 -19.64 45.06
CA GLN A 164 -15.27 -19.64 45.98
C GLN A 164 -16.36 -20.72 45.78
N GLN A 165 -16.02 -21.97 46.15
CA GLN A 165 -16.89 -22.79 47.01
C GLN A 165 -16.02 -23.54 48.04
N PRO A 166 -16.38 -23.53 49.34
CA PRO A 166 -15.77 -24.42 50.32
C PRO A 166 -16.60 -25.71 50.35
N GLU A 167 -16.13 -26.83 49.77
CA GLU A 167 -16.54 -28.18 50.21
C GLU A 167 -15.72 -29.32 49.57
N VAL A 168 -15.27 -30.22 50.46
CA VAL A 168 -14.87 -31.63 50.31
C VAL A 168 -13.96 -32.03 49.13
N LYS A 169 -12.65 -32.10 49.43
CA LYS A 169 -11.61 -32.69 48.57
C LYS A 169 -11.83 -34.20 48.37
N LEU A 170 -12.26 -34.61 47.18
CA LEU A 170 -12.11 -36.00 46.71
C LEU A 170 -10.76 -36.18 45.98
N PRO A 171 -10.01 -37.28 46.23
CA PRO A 171 -8.65 -37.49 45.70
C PRO A 171 -8.53 -37.53 44.16
N ILE A 172 -9.64 -37.64 43.43
CA ILE A 172 -9.68 -37.74 41.97
C ILE A 172 -9.42 -36.38 41.28
N GLN A 173 -9.82 -35.26 41.89
CA GLN A 173 -9.62 -33.93 41.28
C GLN A 173 -8.15 -33.48 41.30
N LYS A 174 -7.36 -33.92 42.29
CA LYS A 174 -5.91 -33.63 42.33
C LYS A 174 -5.16 -34.29 41.17
N ALA A 175 -5.51 -35.54 40.84
CA ALA A 175 -4.89 -36.27 39.74
C ALA A 175 -5.17 -35.60 38.39
N ARG A 176 -6.42 -35.14 38.17
CA ARG A 176 -6.81 -34.45 36.93
C ARG A 176 -6.10 -33.10 36.77
N ARG A 177 -5.91 -32.37 37.87
CA ARG A 177 -5.20 -31.08 37.87
C ARG A 177 -3.70 -31.26 37.61
N GLN A 178 -3.06 -32.24 38.26
CA GLN A 178 -1.68 -32.61 37.98
C GLN A 178 -1.48 -33.06 36.53
N GLN A 179 -2.45 -33.77 35.95
CA GLN A 179 -2.39 -34.19 34.56
C GLN A 179 -2.51 -33.00 33.60
N MET A 180 -3.37 -32.01 33.89
CA MET A 180 -3.45 -30.77 33.11
C MET A 180 -2.21 -29.90 33.25
N ASP A 181 -1.62 -29.80 34.44
CA ASP A 181 -0.38 -29.06 34.67
C ASP A 181 0.80 -29.71 33.94
N MET A 182 0.86 -31.06 33.93
CA MET A 182 1.87 -31.82 33.18
C MET A 182 1.70 -31.64 31.66
N ILE A 183 0.45 -31.58 31.15
CA ILE A 183 0.17 -31.29 29.75
C ILE A 183 0.57 -29.85 29.39
N ALA A 184 0.30 -28.88 30.26
CA ALA A 184 0.68 -27.49 30.05
C ALA A 184 2.22 -27.32 30.06
N GLU A 185 2.93 -28.01 30.95
CA GLU A 185 4.39 -28.01 31.00
C GLU A 185 5.01 -28.70 29.77
N LEU A 186 4.42 -29.80 29.29
CA LEU A 186 4.83 -30.46 28.04
C LEU A 186 4.62 -29.55 26.83
N LYS A 187 3.50 -28.83 26.76
CA LYS A 187 3.20 -27.89 25.67
C LYS A 187 4.14 -26.67 25.70
N LYS A 188 4.49 -26.19 26.90
CA LYS A 188 5.50 -25.13 27.09
C LYS A 188 6.89 -25.58 26.66
N LYS A 189 7.32 -26.80 26.99
CA LYS A 189 8.60 -27.38 26.51
C LYS A 189 8.61 -27.59 24.99
N GLN A 190 7.45 -27.85 24.38
CA GLN A 190 7.33 -28.00 22.93
C GLN A 190 7.47 -26.66 22.18
N MET A 191 7.05 -25.55 22.79
CA MET A 191 7.17 -24.19 22.22
C MET A 191 8.54 -23.53 22.49
N VAL A 192 9.37 -24.10 23.37
CA VAL A 192 10.72 -23.60 23.73
C VAL A 192 11.85 -24.29 22.92
N LYS A 193 11.52 -25.14 21.93
CA LYS A 193 12.53 -25.50 20.91
C LYS A 193 12.78 -24.27 20.04
N GLU A 194 13.88 -23.58 20.34
CA GLU A 194 14.54 -22.66 19.41
C GLU A 194 14.54 -23.25 17.98
N PRO A 195 14.41 -22.43 16.94
CA PRO A 195 14.70 -22.88 15.58
C PRO A 195 16.12 -23.44 15.58
N LEU A 196 16.31 -24.68 15.12
CA LEU A 196 17.66 -25.18 14.85
C LEU A 196 18.27 -24.29 13.76
N ILE A 197 19.09 -23.33 14.17
CA ILE A 197 20.05 -22.69 13.29
C ILE A 197 21.19 -23.70 13.14
N TYR A 198 21.25 -24.34 11.98
CA TYR A 198 22.33 -25.27 11.65
C TYR A 198 23.58 -24.45 11.28
N GLU A 199 24.41 -24.13 12.26
CA GLU A 199 25.82 -23.81 12.01
C GLU A 199 26.61 -25.11 11.96
N GLY A 200 27.21 -25.43 10.80
CA GLY A 200 28.13 -26.56 10.72
C GLY A 200 28.48 -26.99 9.31
N LYS A 201 29.48 -26.34 8.72
CA LYS A 201 30.64 -26.96 8.04
C LYS A 201 30.49 -28.44 7.63
N ASP A 202 29.64 -28.70 6.65
CA ASP A 202 29.93 -29.67 5.60
C ASP A 202 28.94 -29.39 4.48
N GLY A 203 29.44 -29.24 3.24
CA GLY A 203 28.67 -28.85 2.07
C GLY A 203 27.59 -29.84 1.64
N ALA A 204 27.24 -30.83 2.48
CA ALA A 204 26.26 -31.87 2.19
C ALA A 204 24.90 -31.30 1.78
N ILE A 205 24.47 -30.18 2.36
CA ILE A 205 23.22 -29.52 1.95
C ILE A 205 23.37 -28.86 0.57
N GLU A 206 24.52 -28.28 0.26
CA GLU A 206 24.78 -27.69 -1.07
C GLU A 206 24.97 -28.75 -2.16
N ASP A 207 25.55 -29.91 -1.82
CA ASP A 207 25.67 -31.07 -2.71
C ASP A 207 24.29 -31.65 -3.04
N ILE A 208 23.42 -31.82 -2.04
CA ILE A 208 22.04 -32.29 -2.25
C ILE A 208 21.26 -31.30 -3.13
N ILE A 209 21.43 -29.99 -2.93
CA ILE A 209 20.79 -28.96 -3.75
C ILE A 209 21.33 -28.97 -5.18
N SER A 210 22.63 -29.17 -5.37
CA SER A 210 23.27 -29.25 -6.68
C SER A 210 22.82 -30.49 -7.45
N ASP A 211 22.71 -31.64 -6.78
CA ASP A 211 22.20 -32.87 -7.35
C ASP A 211 20.72 -32.75 -7.75
N LEU A 212 19.89 -32.09 -6.93
CA LEU A 212 18.47 -31.85 -7.26
C LEU A 212 18.28 -30.84 -8.39
N ARG A 213 19.20 -29.88 -8.57
CA ARG A 213 19.18 -28.98 -9.73
C ARG A 213 19.53 -29.72 -11.02
N ASN A 214 20.53 -30.60 -10.97
CA ASN A 214 20.99 -31.34 -12.14
C ASN A 214 20.05 -32.51 -12.49
N ASN A 215 19.44 -33.12 -11.48
CA ASN A 215 18.48 -34.21 -11.62
C ASN A 215 17.22 -33.93 -10.79
N PRO A 216 16.25 -33.19 -11.35
CA PRO A 216 14.99 -32.91 -10.67
C PRO A 216 14.31 -34.22 -10.26
N TYR A 217 13.98 -34.34 -8.97
CA TYR A 217 13.34 -35.54 -8.43
C TYR A 217 12.05 -35.86 -9.19
N ARG A 218 12.05 -36.96 -9.94
CA ARG A 218 10.86 -37.51 -10.60
C ARG A 218 10.27 -38.61 -9.73
N ARG A 219 9.04 -38.37 -9.24
CA ARG A 219 8.25 -39.36 -8.52
C ARG A 219 7.95 -40.54 -9.46
N GLY A 220 8.46 -41.72 -9.12
CA GLY A 220 8.45 -42.92 -9.96
C GLY A 220 7.12 -43.68 -10.02
N ASP A 221 6.02 -43.00 -10.35
CA ASP A 221 4.75 -43.66 -10.66
C ASP A 221 4.54 -43.73 -12.17
N LYS A 222 5.16 -44.74 -12.80
CA LYS A 222 4.57 -45.62 -13.83
C LYS A 222 5.64 -46.50 -14.49
N VAL A 223 5.38 -47.81 -14.39
CA VAL A 223 5.89 -48.93 -15.19
C VAL A 223 7.27 -49.50 -14.82
N ARG A 224 7.16 -50.64 -14.16
CA ARG A 224 8.10 -51.74 -14.00
C ARG A 224 8.67 -52.18 -15.37
N GLY A 225 9.97 -51.99 -15.58
CA GLY A 225 10.75 -52.62 -16.65
C GLY A 225 11.93 -53.39 -16.06
N SER A 226 11.84 -54.72 -16.04
CA SER A 226 12.87 -55.63 -15.50
C SER A 226 14.04 -55.76 -16.47
N ALA A 227 15.28 -55.51 -16.02
CA ALA A 227 16.47 -56.15 -16.59
C ALA A 227 17.67 -56.15 -15.64
N LYS A 228 17.85 -57.30 -14.97
CA LYS A 228 19.09 -58.02 -14.69
C LYS A 228 20.40 -57.24 -14.42
N LYS A 229 20.76 -57.29 -13.14
CA LYS A 229 22.11 -57.48 -12.56
C LYS A 229 23.08 -58.27 -13.48
N ARG A 230 24.27 -57.72 -13.72
CA ARG A 230 25.52 -58.48 -13.93
C ARG A 230 26.70 -57.71 -13.33
N ALA A 231 27.61 -58.48 -12.74
CA ALA A 231 28.71 -58.03 -11.91
C ALA A 231 30.05 -58.01 -12.66
N ALA A 232 30.98 -57.22 -12.11
CA ALA A 232 32.44 -57.37 -12.05
C ALA A 232 33.27 -57.55 -13.34
N GLY A 233 34.17 -56.58 -13.54
CA GLY A 233 35.62 -56.83 -13.66
C GLY A 233 36.23 -56.98 -15.06
N GLN A 234 37.37 -56.29 -15.24
CA GLN A 234 38.40 -56.45 -16.29
C GLN A 234 37.95 -56.01 -17.70
N GLY A 235 38.67 -55.21 -18.48
CA GLY A 235 40.09 -54.91 -18.59
C GLY A 235 40.44 -54.94 -20.09
N LEU A 236 41.38 -54.08 -20.51
CA LEU A 236 42.13 -54.07 -21.77
C LEU A 236 41.60 -53.24 -22.97
N GLN A 237 42.37 -52.17 -23.22
CA GLN A 237 42.89 -51.58 -24.47
C GLN A 237 42.35 -52.07 -25.83
N ALA A 238 42.05 -51.10 -26.71
CA ALA A 238 42.83 -50.85 -27.95
C ALA A 238 42.24 -49.67 -28.75
N THR A 239 43.08 -48.66 -29.02
CA THR A 239 43.01 -47.77 -30.19
C THR A 239 43.24 -48.63 -31.47
N PRO A 240 42.86 -48.22 -32.71
CA PRO A 240 43.33 -46.97 -33.32
C PRO A 240 42.40 -46.28 -34.35
N ASP A 241 42.79 -45.05 -34.73
CA ASP A 241 42.90 -44.50 -36.11
C ASP A 241 41.66 -44.48 -37.04
N ILE A 242 41.40 -43.51 -37.94
CA ILE A 242 42.11 -42.34 -38.46
C ILE A 242 41.15 -41.60 -39.43
N ALA A 243 41.39 -40.29 -39.60
CA ALA A 243 41.11 -39.39 -40.75
C ALA A 243 39.64 -39.13 -41.19
N LEU A 244 39.29 -37.93 -41.66
CA LEU A 244 40.07 -36.79 -42.20
C LEU A 244 39.27 -35.50 -41.96
#